data_AF-A0A8T2UAW3-F1
#
_entry.id   AF-A0A8T2UAW3-F1
#
_cell.length_a   1.000
_cell.length_b   1.000
_cell.length_c   1.000
_cell.angle_alpha   90.00
_cell.angle_beta   90.00
_cell.angle_gamma   90.00
#
_symmetry.space_group_name_H-M   'P 1'
#
loop_
_entity.id
_entity.type
_entity.pdbx_description
1 polymer ?
#
loop_
_entity_poly.entity_id
_entity_poly.type
_entity_poly.pdbx_seq_one_letter_code
_entity_poly.pdbx_strand_id
1 'polypeptide(L)'
;MEELQELAALQSKISLLSRYALSSQHSSDDLLLAKFVLLLVEYCRNASDMSKKCTYLAIQLQKVSQSQAFLEDLFNDQMSSTRVCGFNKLVSEHPTSSNCMEEPALISLRDLERANSTLEDFCRSYFMFHEMDVQIVSNIFKHLPTLAFVEAFIYKIDEQREGLLLASEEILSRMVAEDDSFQPLHETLLKRNLWTSRIEEELKTGLNYWKLEQTLCKSLLLGNEISISDVMKAVRLKSFDYRVLNLLLYKILDQPVNELHMEFLEASELLVEISDDLSHFAGRYLEE
;
A
#
# COMPACT_ATOMS: atom_id res chain seq x y z
N MET A 1 -18.07 9.77 9.49
CA MET A 1 -19.43 10.36 9.34
C MET A 1 -19.77 10.57 7.87
N GLU A 2 -18.83 11.01 7.03
CA GLU A 2 -19.03 11.17 5.57
C GLU A 2 -19.28 9.83 4.85
N GLU A 3 -18.50 8.78 5.16
CA GLU A 3 -18.68 7.44 4.57
C GLU A 3 -20.08 6.83 4.82
N LEU A 4 -20.66 7.10 6.00
CA LEU A 4 -22.03 6.65 6.33
C LEU A 4 -23.10 7.42 5.54
N GLN A 5 -22.83 8.68 5.18
CA GLN A 5 -23.73 9.48 4.35
C GLN A 5 -23.70 9.03 2.89
N GLU A 6 -22.52 8.67 2.38
CA GLU A 6 -22.35 8.10 1.05
C GLU A 6 -23.05 6.74 0.90
N LEU A 7 -22.89 5.86 1.89
CA LEU A 7 -23.59 4.57 1.93
C LEU A 7 -25.12 4.76 1.97
N ALA A 8 -25.62 5.72 2.74
CA ALA A 8 -27.05 6.02 2.79
C ALA A 8 -27.59 6.57 1.46
N ALA A 9 -26.80 7.43 0.77
CA ALA A 9 -27.16 7.95 -0.54
C ALA A 9 -27.22 6.83 -1.59
N LEU A 10 -26.26 5.90 -1.56
CA LEU A 10 -26.16 4.78 -2.47
C LEU A 10 -27.30 3.76 -2.27
N GLN A 11 -27.61 3.40 -1.01
CA GLN A 11 -28.72 2.51 -0.69
C GLN A 11 -30.08 3.09 -1.12
N SER A 12 -30.25 4.41 -1.03
CA SER A 12 -31.44 5.12 -1.50
C SER A 12 -31.62 5.02 -3.02
N LYS A 13 -30.53 5.06 -3.79
CA LYS A 13 -30.58 4.89 -5.25
C LYS A 13 -30.83 3.46 -5.69
N ILE A 14 -30.22 2.46 -5.04
CA ILE A 14 -30.52 1.05 -5.29
C ILE A 14 -32.00 0.77 -5.07
N SER A 15 -32.56 1.24 -3.95
CA SER A 15 -34.00 1.11 -3.65
C SER A 15 -34.90 1.77 -4.72
N LEU A 16 -34.40 2.84 -5.35
CA LEU A 16 -35.10 3.53 -6.44
C LEU A 16 -35.00 2.74 -7.76
N LEU A 17 -33.84 2.16 -8.08
CA LEU A 17 -33.66 1.28 -9.25
C LEU A 17 -34.58 0.05 -9.18
N SER A 18 -34.66 -0.59 -8.01
CA SER A 18 -35.57 -1.72 -7.78
C SER A 18 -37.04 -1.33 -7.99
N ARG A 19 -37.42 -0.10 -7.64
CA ARG A 19 -38.80 0.41 -7.84
C ARG A 19 -39.18 0.55 -9.31
N TYR A 20 -38.23 0.85 -10.18
CA TYR A 20 -38.44 1.00 -11.62
C TYR A 20 -38.09 -0.25 -12.43
N ALA A 21 -37.86 -1.39 -11.76
CA ALA A 21 -37.44 -2.66 -12.38
C ALA A 21 -36.16 -2.52 -13.23
N LEU A 22 -35.28 -1.59 -12.86
CA LEU A 22 -33.97 -1.39 -13.46
C LEU A 22 -32.87 -2.18 -12.73
N SER A 23 -33.25 -2.91 -11.68
CA SER A 23 -32.38 -3.76 -10.88
C SER A 23 -32.23 -5.14 -11.52
N SER A 24 -30.99 -5.63 -11.61
CA SER A 24 -30.57 -6.92 -12.11
C SER A 24 -30.63 -7.98 -10.98
N GLN A 25 -30.51 -9.26 -11.33
CA GLN A 25 -30.41 -10.34 -10.31
C GLN A 25 -29.03 -10.38 -9.63
N HIS A 26 -28.06 -9.62 -10.14
CA HIS A 26 -26.70 -9.53 -9.62
C HIS A 26 -26.50 -8.25 -8.83
N SER A 27 -26.04 -8.38 -7.58
CA SER A 27 -25.84 -7.25 -6.67
C SER A 27 -24.75 -6.26 -7.14
N SER A 28 -23.82 -6.71 -7.98
CA SER A 28 -22.76 -5.88 -8.57
C SER A 28 -23.31 -4.90 -9.61
N ASP A 29 -24.19 -5.35 -10.50
CA ASP A 29 -24.73 -4.52 -11.58
C ASP A 29 -25.62 -3.39 -11.03
N ASP A 30 -26.39 -3.68 -9.99
CA ASP A 30 -27.24 -2.72 -9.30
C ASP A 30 -26.44 -1.61 -8.62
N LEU A 31 -25.27 -1.99 -8.11
CA LEU A 31 -24.35 -1.11 -7.41
C LEU A 31 -23.64 -0.18 -8.40
N LEU A 32 -23.15 -0.73 -9.51
CA LEU A 32 -22.60 0.05 -10.63
C LEU A 32 -23.64 1.04 -11.17
N LEU A 33 -24.86 0.58 -11.44
CA LEU A 33 -25.92 1.41 -11.99
C LEU A 33 -26.31 2.52 -11.00
N ALA A 34 -26.35 2.24 -9.70
CA ALA A 34 -26.61 3.25 -8.66
C ALA A 34 -25.50 4.31 -8.61
N LYS A 35 -24.23 3.91 -8.67
CA LYS A 35 -23.09 4.84 -8.72
C LYS A 35 -23.10 5.69 -9.98
N PHE A 36 -23.36 5.09 -11.14
CA PHE A 36 -23.47 5.81 -12.40
C PHE A 36 -24.61 6.83 -12.39
N VAL A 37 -25.76 6.48 -11.81
CA VAL A 37 -26.88 7.42 -11.64
C VAL A 37 -26.51 8.58 -10.70
N LEU A 38 -25.76 8.34 -9.62
CA LEU A 38 -25.26 9.41 -8.74
C LEU A 38 -24.34 10.37 -9.49
N LEU A 39 -23.38 9.85 -10.25
CA LEU A 39 -22.49 10.64 -11.09
C LEU A 39 -23.28 11.49 -12.09
N LEU A 40 -24.26 10.91 -12.77
CA LEU A 40 -25.10 11.67 -13.70
C LEU A 40 -25.91 12.76 -13.01
N VAL A 41 -26.42 12.52 -11.79
CA VAL A 41 -27.15 13.52 -11.02
C VAL A 41 -26.25 14.69 -10.61
N GLU A 42 -24.99 14.42 -10.29
CA GLU A 42 -24.01 15.46 -9.93
C GLU A 42 -23.62 16.33 -11.13
N TYR A 43 -23.43 15.71 -12.31
CA TYR A 43 -22.91 16.39 -13.51
C TYR A 43 -23.98 16.90 -14.49
N CYS A 44 -25.26 16.60 -14.25
CA CYS A 44 -26.37 17.05 -15.10
C CYS A 44 -27.16 18.16 -14.41
N ARG A 45 -27.47 19.22 -15.16
CA ARG A 45 -28.17 20.39 -14.61
C ARG A 45 -29.65 20.13 -14.35
N ASN A 46 -30.26 19.21 -15.10
CA ASN A 46 -31.66 18.80 -15.00
C ASN A 46 -31.90 17.47 -15.74
N ALA A 47 -33.11 16.93 -15.61
CA ALA A 47 -33.50 15.67 -16.25
C ALA A 47 -33.43 15.69 -17.79
N SER A 48 -33.64 16.84 -18.43
CA SER A 48 -33.54 16.96 -19.90
C SER A 48 -32.09 16.87 -20.37
N ASP A 49 -31.16 17.49 -19.64
CA ASP A 49 -29.72 17.40 -19.87
C ASP A 49 -29.22 15.96 -19.67
N MET A 50 -29.65 15.32 -18.58
CA MET A 50 -29.35 13.91 -18.30
C MET A 50 -29.85 12.99 -19.42
N SER A 51 -31.08 13.18 -19.89
CA SER A 51 -31.65 12.37 -20.99
C SER A 51 -30.84 12.52 -22.30
N LYS A 52 -30.44 13.74 -22.66
CA LYS A 52 -29.61 13.98 -23.87
C LYS A 52 -28.26 13.29 -23.77
N LYS A 53 -27.59 13.37 -22.61
CA LYS A 53 -26.30 12.72 -22.37
C LYS A 53 -26.44 11.19 -22.38
N CYS A 54 -27.48 10.64 -21.77
CA CYS A 54 -27.75 9.20 -21.81
C CYS A 54 -27.96 8.70 -23.24
N THR A 55 -28.74 9.42 -24.06
CA THR A 55 -28.92 9.08 -25.48
C THR A 55 -27.61 9.11 -26.26
N TYR A 56 -26.76 10.11 -26.01
CA TYR A 56 -25.45 10.18 -26.64
C TYR A 56 -24.55 9.01 -26.22
N LEU A 57 -24.50 8.70 -24.93
CA LEU A 57 -23.74 7.57 -24.39
C LEU A 57 -24.20 6.24 -24.98
N ALA A 58 -25.51 6.00 -25.08
CA ALA A 58 -26.05 4.80 -25.70
C ALA A 58 -25.58 4.62 -27.15
N ILE A 59 -25.55 5.70 -27.94
CA ILE A 59 -25.07 5.68 -29.32
C ILE A 59 -23.57 5.35 -29.40
N GLN A 60 -22.75 5.91 -28.51
CA GLN A 60 -21.31 5.66 -28.53
C GLN A 60 -20.96 4.26 -27.99
N LEU A 61 -21.61 3.83 -26.91
CA LEU A 61 -21.43 2.49 -26.36
C LEU A 61 -21.77 1.43 -27.40
N GLN A 62 -22.86 1.61 -28.15
CA GLN A 62 -23.21 0.69 -29.24
C GLN A 62 -22.11 0.61 -30.32
N LYS A 63 -21.47 1.72 -30.68
CA LYS A 63 -20.36 1.73 -31.64
C LYS A 63 -19.12 1.02 -31.09
N VAL A 64 -18.83 1.21 -29.81
CA VAL A 64 -17.72 0.53 -29.12
C VAL A 64 -17.97 -0.98 -29.08
N SER A 65 -19.17 -1.42 -28.70
CA SER A 65 -19.54 -2.85 -28.67
C SER A 65 -19.52 -3.52 -30.05
N GLN A 66 -19.69 -2.75 -31.13
CA GLN A 66 -19.63 -3.25 -32.51
C GLN A 66 -18.21 -3.29 -33.08
N SER A 67 -17.23 -2.68 -32.40
CA SER A 67 -15.86 -2.57 -32.87
C SER A 67 -14.96 -3.58 -32.15
N GLN A 68 -15.02 -4.84 -32.58
CA GLN A 68 -14.22 -5.94 -32.03
C GLN A 68 -12.71 -5.62 -31.99
N ALA A 69 -12.18 -5.04 -33.08
CA ALA A 69 -10.77 -4.66 -33.17
C ALA A 69 -10.36 -3.59 -32.14
N PHE A 70 -11.25 -2.63 -31.84
CA PHE A 70 -10.99 -1.61 -30.82
C PHE A 70 -10.99 -2.21 -29.41
N LEU A 71 -11.89 -3.16 -29.12
CA LEU A 71 -11.91 -3.84 -27.84
C LEU A 71 -10.67 -4.73 -27.67
N GLU A 72 -10.27 -5.47 -28.70
CA GLU A 72 -9.05 -6.29 -28.70
C GLU A 72 -7.79 -5.44 -28.53
N ASP A 73 -7.68 -4.31 -29.24
CA ASP A 73 -6.58 -3.36 -29.06
C ASP A 73 -6.57 -2.75 -27.64
N LEU A 74 -7.72 -2.42 -27.06
CA LEU A 74 -7.82 -1.89 -25.70
C LEU A 74 -7.40 -2.92 -24.63
N PHE A 75 -7.79 -4.19 -24.79
CA PHE A 75 -7.36 -5.28 -23.90
C PHE A 75 -5.87 -5.60 -24.04
N ASN A 76 -5.36 -5.60 -25.27
CA ASN A 76 -3.93 -5.82 -25.52
C ASN A 76 -3.10 -4.63 -25.02
N ASP A 77 -3.60 -3.40 -25.17
CA ASP A 77 -2.95 -2.22 -24.64
C ASP A 77 -2.90 -2.27 -23.10
N GLN A 78 -3.89 -2.82 -22.41
CA GLN A 78 -3.85 -3.06 -20.95
C GLN A 78 -2.79 -4.11 -20.54
N MET A 79 -2.56 -5.16 -21.35
CA MET A 79 -1.48 -6.13 -21.10
C MET A 79 -0.08 -5.57 -21.43
N SER A 80 0.03 -4.64 -22.39
CA SER A 80 1.28 -3.89 -22.63
C SER A 80 1.45 -2.66 -21.72
N SER A 81 0.36 -2.16 -21.12
CA SER A 81 0.27 -1.02 -20.20
C SER A 81 0.21 -1.46 -18.73
N THR A 82 0.37 -2.76 -18.47
CA THR A 82 0.99 -3.25 -17.21
C THR A 82 2.51 -2.97 -17.23
N ARG A 83 2.90 -1.82 -17.78
CA ARG A 83 4.22 -1.23 -17.70
C ARG A 83 4.05 0.27 -17.47
N VAL A 84 4.53 0.68 -16.29
CA VAL A 84 5.24 1.93 -16.06
C VAL A 84 4.36 3.14 -15.74
N CYS A 85 4.01 3.27 -14.46
CA CYS A 85 4.03 4.59 -13.83
C CYS A 85 5.47 4.84 -13.32
N GLY A 86 6.30 5.50 -14.14
CA GLY A 86 7.54 6.14 -13.65
C GLY A 86 8.91 5.62 -14.13
N PHE A 87 9.07 5.17 -15.37
CA PHE A 87 10.39 4.89 -15.97
C PHE A 87 10.65 5.90 -17.09
N ASN A 88 11.22 7.04 -16.71
CA ASN A 88 12.01 7.88 -17.61
C ASN A 88 13.01 8.67 -16.78
N LYS A 89 14.15 8.03 -16.46
CA LYS A 89 15.38 8.76 -16.21
C LYS A 89 16.58 7.99 -16.75
N LEU A 90 16.97 8.42 -17.95
CA LEU A 90 18.33 8.49 -18.47
C LEU A 90 19.22 7.27 -18.21
N VAL A 91 19.38 6.47 -19.26
CA VAL A 91 20.63 5.78 -19.55
C VAL A 91 21.75 6.82 -19.46
N SER A 92 22.49 6.79 -18.35
CA SER A 92 23.81 7.39 -18.27
C SER A 92 24.83 6.26 -18.38
N GLU A 93 25.79 6.51 -19.25
CA GLU A 93 26.90 5.67 -19.66
C GLU A 93 27.62 5.00 -18.49
N HIS A 94 28.13 3.80 -18.74
CA HIS A 94 29.08 3.09 -17.88
C HIS A 94 30.22 3.99 -17.39
N PRO A 95 30.63 3.86 -16.13
CA PRO A 95 32.03 3.99 -15.76
C PRO A 95 32.63 2.61 -15.51
N THR A 96 33.67 2.33 -16.28
CA THR A 96 34.70 1.34 -16.03
C THR A 96 35.34 1.51 -14.63
N SER A 97 35.49 0.38 -13.94
CA SER A 97 36.46 0.04 -12.88
C SER A 97 36.92 1.10 -11.87
N SER A 98 36.76 0.70 -10.59
CA SER A 98 37.66 0.84 -9.45
C SER A 98 37.10 1.63 -8.25
N ASN A 99 37.25 0.98 -7.09
CA ASN A 99 36.88 1.33 -5.72
C ASN A 99 35.40 1.20 -5.33
N CYS A 100 35.01 -0.02 -4.93
CA CYS A 100 33.91 -0.25 -3.98
C CYS A 100 34.30 0.35 -2.62
N MET A 101 34.07 1.65 -2.46
CA MET A 101 33.72 2.19 -1.15
C MET A 101 32.22 2.00 -1.03
N GLU A 102 31.76 1.25 -0.04
CA GLU A 102 30.35 1.12 0.29
C GLU A 102 29.76 2.53 0.49
N GLU A 103 28.99 3.00 -0.48
CA GLU A 103 28.20 4.21 -0.29
C GLU A 103 27.23 3.96 0.86
N PRO A 104 27.19 4.82 1.88
CA PRO A 104 26.20 4.70 2.94
C PRO A 104 24.83 4.67 2.29
N ALA A 105 23.93 3.79 2.74
CA ALA A 105 22.58 3.67 2.20
C ALA A 105 21.90 5.05 2.13
N LEU A 106 21.95 5.66 0.95
CA LEU A 106 21.61 7.07 0.75
C LEU A 106 20.10 7.18 0.62
N ILE A 107 19.43 7.72 1.64
CA ILE A 107 18.01 8.04 1.58
C ILE A 107 17.83 9.27 0.68
N SER A 108 17.10 9.10 -0.40
CA SER A 108 16.77 10.15 -1.35
C SER A 108 15.56 10.95 -0.88
N LEU A 109 15.34 12.12 -1.50
CA LEU A 109 14.11 12.90 -1.25
C LEU A 109 12.86 12.10 -1.62
N ARG A 110 12.92 11.27 -2.68
CA ARG A 110 11.80 10.41 -3.10
C ARG A 110 11.43 9.43 -2.00
N ASP A 111 12.42 8.84 -1.33
CA ASP A 111 12.18 7.87 -0.25
C ASP A 111 11.46 8.55 0.93
N LEU A 112 11.84 9.78 1.26
CA LEU A 112 11.15 10.59 2.27
C LEU A 112 9.74 10.99 1.85
N GLU A 113 9.55 11.42 0.60
CA GLU A 113 8.22 11.76 0.07
C GLU A 113 7.27 10.57 0.09
N ARG A 114 7.81 9.37 -0.16
CA ARG A 114 7.08 8.11 -0.15
C ARG A 114 6.66 7.70 1.26
N ALA A 115 7.54 7.92 2.25
CA ALA A 115 7.23 7.70 3.66
C ALA A 115 6.10 8.60 4.21
N ASN A 116 5.77 9.72 3.55
CA ASN A 116 4.82 10.70 4.10
C ASN A 116 3.44 10.14 4.40
N SER A 117 2.87 9.29 3.54
CA SER A 117 1.54 8.71 3.78
C SER A 117 1.55 7.82 5.02
N THR A 118 2.53 6.92 5.12
CA THR A 118 2.72 6.07 6.30
C THR A 118 2.91 6.91 7.55
N LEU A 119 3.70 7.98 7.48
CA LEU A 119 3.95 8.85 8.63
C LEU A 119 2.72 9.64 9.04
N GLU A 120 1.91 10.11 8.10
CA GLU A 120 0.66 10.81 8.41
C GLU A 120 -0.29 9.88 9.16
N ASP A 121 -0.51 8.68 8.63
CA ASP A 121 -1.37 7.66 9.24
C ASP A 121 -0.82 7.23 10.61
N PHE A 122 0.51 7.06 10.69
CA PHE A 122 1.19 6.71 11.92
C PHE A 122 1.00 7.79 13.00
N CYS A 123 1.24 9.06 12.66
CA CYS A 123 1.10 10.15 13.62
C CYS A 123 -0.34 10.30 14.09
N ARG A 124 -1.32 10.18 13.19
CA ARG A 124 -2.75 10.29 13.53
C ARG A 124 -3.22 9.16 14.43
N SER A 125 -2.73 7.95 14.21
CA SER A 125 -3.26 6.74 14.84
C SER A 125 -2.51 6.36 16.12
N TYR A 126 -1.19 6.60 16.18
CA TYR A 126 -0.35 6.03 17.24
C TYR A 126 0.17 7.03 18.27
N PHE A 127 0.20 8.33 17.97
CA PHE A 127 0.69 9.34 18.94
C PHE A 127 -0.09 9.32 20.26
N MET A 128 -1.38 9.00 20.21
CA MET A 128 -2.22 8.88 21.40
C MET A 128 -1.72 7.81 22.39
N PHE A 129 -1.06 6.75 21.94
CA PHE A 129 -0.49 5.71 22.83
C PHE A 129 0.81 6.14 23.51
N HIS A 130 1.41 7.24 23.05
CA HIS A 130 2.64 7.83 23.57
C HIS A 130 2.38 9.14 24.33
N GLU A 131 1.13 9.40 24.69
CA GLU A 131 0.69 10.66 25.34
C GLU A 131 1.03 11.92 24.53
N MET A 132 1.15 11.75 23.20
CA MET A 132 1.44 12.84 22.27
C MET A 132 0.16 13.34 21.63
N ASP A 133 -0.02 14.66 21.64
CA ASP A 133 -1.10 15.34 20.92
C ASP A 133 -0.61 15.81 19.55
N VAL A 134 -1.28 15.36 18.49
CA VAL A 134 -1.05 15.78 17.10
C VAL A 134 -1.36 17.25 16.85
N GLN A 135 -2.16 17.89 17.70
CA GLN A 135 -2.41 19.33 17.64
C GLN A 135 -1.21 20.14 18.15
N ILE A 136 -0.28 19.50 18.88
CA ILE A 136 0.95 20.12 19.36
C ILE A 136 2.02 19.98 18.28
N VAL A 137 2.11 21.01 17.44
CA VAL A 137 3.02 21.10 16.29
C VAL A 137 4.49 20.81 16.66
N SER A 138 4.94 21.20 17.86
CA SER A 138 6.31 20.92 18.31
C SER A 138 6.61 19.44 18.50
N ASN A 139 5.61 18.64 18.88
CA ASN A 139 5.77 17.19 19.04
C ASN A 139 6.00 16.52 17.68
N ILE A 140 5.23 16.95 16.67
CA ILE A 140 5.40 16.45 15.30
C ILE A 140 6.80 16.79 14.79
N PHE A 141 7.18 18.07 14.73
CA PHE A 141 8.45 18.47 14.10
C PHE A 141 9.70 18.01 14.85
N LYS A 142 9.61 17.74 16.16
CA LYS A 142 10.74 17.21 16.94
C LYS A 142 11.07 15.76 16.59
N HIS A 143 10.05 14.94 16.32
CA HIS A 143 10.21 13.49 16.15
C HIS A 143 10.16 13.05 14.70
N LEU A 144 9.44 13.80 13.85
CA LEU A 144 9.25 13.52 12.44
C LEU A 144 10.56 13.27 11.67
N PRO A 145 11.67 14.01 11.85
CA PRO A 145 12.89 13.72 11.08
C PRO A 145 13.47 12.33 11.34
N THR A 146 13.32 11.81 12.56
CA THR A 146 13.80 10.47 12.90
C THR A 146 12.84 9.41 12.38
N LEU A 147 11.54 9.58 12.61
CA LEU A 147 10.52 8.66 12.11
C LEU A 147 10.55 8.56 10.59
N ALA A 148 10.64 9.71 9.90
CA ALA A 148 10.69 9.77 8.44
C ALA A 148 11.95 9.10 7.88
N PHE A 149 13.10 9.30 8.53
CA PHE A 149 14.32 8.63 8.10
C PHE A 149 14.20 7.10 8.21
N VAL A 150 13.67 6.59 9.32
CA VAL A 150 13.54 5.14 9.52
C VAL A 150 12.52 4.54 8.56
N GLU A 151 11.35 5.15 8.43
CA GLU A 151 10.31 4.69 7.50
C GLU A 151 10.81 4.69 6.06
N ALA A 152 11.40 5.79 5.60
CA ALA A 152 11.99 5.88 4.26
C ALA A 152 13.09 4.82 4.03
N PHE A 153 13.84 4.48 5.08
CA PHE A 153 14.87 3.45 5.00
C PHE A 153 14.27 2.05 4.85
N ILE A 154 13.28 1.70 5.66
CA ILE A 154 12.59 0.41 5.57
C ILE A 154 11.92 0.28 4.21
N TYR A 155 11.18 1.32 3.79
CA TYR A 155 10.52 1.38 2.49
C TYR A 155 11.49 1.18 1.31
N LYS A 156 12.67 1.82 1.37
CA LYS A 156 13.68 1.66 0.32
C LYS A 156 14.17 0.22 0.19
N ILE A 157 14.36 -0.48 1.32
CA ILE A 157 14.77 -1.89 1.29
C ILE A 157 13.63 -2.74 0.74
N ASP A 158 12.40 -2.43 1.12
CA ASP A 158 11.20 -3.10 0.63
C ASP A 158 11.10 -3.01 -0.91
N GLU A 159 11.20 -1.81 -1.50
CA GLU A 159 11.19 -1.59 -2.95
C GLU A 159 12.34 -2.34 -3.65
N GLN A 160 13.53 -2.36 -3.04
CA GLN A 160 14.67 -3.13 -3.56
C GLN A 160 14.38 -4.63 -3.59
N ARG A 161 13.68 -5.17 -2.58
CA ARG A 161 13.35 -6.59 -2.49
C ARG A 161 12.22 -7.00 -3.42
N GLU A 162 11.20 -6.18 -3.55
CA GLU A 162 10.15 -6.39 -4.55
C GLU A 162 10.75 -6.45 -5.97
N GLY A 163 11.70 -5.56 -6.28
CA GLY A 163 12.41 -5.57 -7.56
C GLY A 163 13.21 -6.85 -7.82
N LEU A 164 13.69 -7.52 -6.76
CA LEU A 164 14.44 -8.78 -6.84
C LEU A 164 13.54 -10.01 -7.08
N LEU A 165 12.22 -9.91 -6.93
CA LEU A 165 11.28 -10.99 -7.27
C LEU A 165 11.36 -11.38 -8.76
N LEU A 166 11.83 -10.46 -9.61
CA LEU A 166 12.04 -10.65 -11.05
C LEU A 166 13.46 -11.15 -11.39
N ALA A 167 14.34 -11.30 -10.41
CA ALA A 167 15.74 -11.69 -10.61
C ALA A 167 15.93 -13.22 -10.64
N SER A 168 16.95 -13.67 -11.38
CA SER A 168 17.32 -15.10 -11.51
C SER A 168 17.69 -15.76 -10.16
N GLU A 169 17.39 -17.05 -10.03
CA GLU A 169 17.68 -17.93 -8.87
C GLU A 169 19.15 -17.89 -8.40
N GLU A 170 20.08 -17.60 -9.33
CA GLU A 170 21.52 -17.47 -9.08
C GLU A 170 21.89 -16.22 -8.25
N ILE A 171 21.13 -15.13 -8.38
CA ILE A 171 21.36 -13.87 -7.65
C ILE A 171 20.87 -14.02 -6.20
N LEU A 172 19.70 -14.65 -6.03
CA LEU A 172 19.08 -14.92 -4.73
C LEU A 172 19.97 -15.81 -3.85
N SER A 173 20.58 -16.84 -4.43
CA SER A 173 21.44 -17.78 -3.68
C SER A 173 22.70 -17.13 -3.12
N ARG A 174 23.18 -16.01 -3.69
CA ARG A 174 24.37 -15.29 -3.22
C ARG A 174 24.08 -14.26 -2.13
N MET A 175 22.83 -13.81 -1.98
CA MET A 175 22.44 -12.76 -1.00
C MET A 175 21.97 -13.33 0.35
N VAL A 176 21.71 -14.63 0.45
CA VAL A 176 21.20 -15.30 1.68
C VAL A 176 22.30 -15.52 2.73
N ALA A 177 23.57 -15.27 2.42
CA ALA A 177 24.70 -15.66 3.26
C ALA A 177 24.87 -14.83 4.55
N GLU A 178 24.43 -13.57 4.60
CA GLU A 178 24.30 -12.72 5.80
C GLU A 178 23.56 -11.45 5.35
N ASP A 179 22.33 -11.23 5.82
CA ASP A 179 21.47 -10.15 5.34
C ASP A 179 21.66 -8.89 6.19
N ASP A 180 22.72 -8.14 5.87
CA ASP A 180 23.10 -6.90 6.56
C ASP A 180 22.36 -5.65 6.02
N SER A 181 21.19 -5.84 5.40
CA SER A 181 20.41 -4.73 4.82
C SER A 181 20.14 -3.59 5.81
N PHE A 182 20.00 -3.91 7.11
CA PHE A 182 19.77 -2.94 8.17
C PHE A 182 21.03 -2.37 8.81
N GLN A 183 22.25 -2.77 8.42
CA GLN A 183 23.49 -2.28 9.02
C GLN A 183 23.60 -0.74 9.01
N PRO A 184 23.28 -0.03 7.91
CA PRO A 184 23.36 1.44 7.90
C PRO A 184 22.33 2.09 8.86
N LEU A 185 21.15 1.49 9.00
CA LEU A 185 20.13 1.92 9.96
C LEU A 185 20.60 1.69 11.40
N HIS A 186 21.17 0.51 11.67
CA HIS A 186 21.79 0.17 12.96
C HIS A 186 22.84 1.19 13.37
N GLU A 187 23.81 1.48 12.50
CA GLU A 187 24.86 2.45 12.80
C GLU A 187 24.30 3.85 13.06
N THR A 188 23.28 4.27 12.31
CA THR A 188 22.66 5.59 12.46
C THR A 188 21.90 5.72 13.77
N LEU A 189 21.09 4.73 14.13
CA LEU A 189 20.33 4.71 15.38
C LEU A 189 21.25 4.56 16.60
N LEU A 190 22.31 3.75 16.49
CA LEU A 190 23.31 3.59 17.55
C LEU A 190 24.03 4.90 17.85
N LYS A 191 24.48 5.64 16.81
CA LYS A 191 25.10 6.97 16.96
C LYS A 191 24.18 7.99 17.65
N ARG A 192 22.87 7.81 17.57
CA ARG A 192 21.85 8.67 18.22
C ARG A 192 21.36 8.13 19.57
N ASN A 193 21.91 7.03 20.08
CA ASN A 193 21.44 6.32 21.28
C ASN A 193 19.97 5.87 21.20
N LEU A 194 19.48 5.57 19.99
CA LEU A 194 18.11 5.12 19.73
C LEU A 194 17.99 3.62 19.48
N TRP A 195 19.11 2.92 19.31
CA TRP A 195 19.11 1.47 19.13
C TRP A 195 18.76 0.74 20.42
N THR A 196 17.91 -0.30 20.31
CA THR A 196 17.52 -1.18 21.42
C THR A 196 17.46 -2.63 20.94
N SER A 197 17.58 -3.59 21.85
CA SER A 197 17.43 -5.02 21.52
C SER A 197 16.03 -5.32 20.96
N ARG A 198 15.00 -4.63 21.43
CA ARG A 198 13.62 -4.84 20.95
C ARG A 198 13.44 -4.36 19.51
N ILE A 199 14.07 -3.24 19.12
CA ILE A 199 14.09 -2.77 17.72
C ILE A 199 14.84 -3.78 16.84
N GLU A 200 15.96 -4.32 17.31
CA GLU A 200 16.73 -5.34 16.57
C GLU A 200 15.89 -6.61 16.33
N GLU A 201 15.16 -7.09 17.33
CA GLU A 201 14.26 -8.24 17.20
C GLU A 201 13.13 -7.98 16.20
N GLU A 202 12.59 -6.76 16.19
CA GLU A 202 11.52 -6.38 15.26
C GLU A 202 12.04 -6.27 13.82
N LEU A 203 13.23 -5.73 13.61
CA LEU A 203 13.87 -5.72 12.28
C LEU A 203 14.20 -7.14 11.79
N LYS A 204 14.61 -8.06 12.68
CA LYS A 204 14.76 -9.49 12.34
C LYS A 204 13.43 -10.13 11.93
N THR A 205 12.33 -9.69 12.51
CA THR A 205 10.96 -10.10 12.12
C THR A 205 10.66 -9.65 10.70
N GLY A 206 11.02 -8.41 10.33
CA GLY A 206 10.94 -7.92 8.94
C GLY A 206 11.80 -8.71 7.95
N LEU A 207 13.02 -9.10 8.32
CA LEU A 207 13.84 -9.99 7.48
C LEU A 207 13.15 -11.36 7.23
N ASN A 208 12.46 -11.89 8.24
CA ASN A 208 11.71 -13.14 8.10
C ASN A 208 10.46 -12.95 7.25
N TYR A 209 9.77 -11.81 7.36
CA TYR A 209 8.65 -11.44 6.49
C TYR A 209 9.08 -11.47 5.02
N TRP A 210 10.13 -10.72 4.66
CA TRP A 210 10.58 -10.62 3.28
C TRP A 210 11.00 -11.97 2.68
N LYS A 211 11.67 -12.84 3.46
CA LYS A 211 12.00 -14.20 3.00
C LYS A 211 10.74 -14.99 2.67
N LEU A 212 9.72 -14.89 3.53
CA LEU A 212 8.47 -15.60 3.38
C LEU A 212 7.67 -15.07 2.20
N GLU A 213 7.55 -13.75 2.06
CA GLU A 213 6.92 -13.08 0.93
C GLU A 213 7.55 -13.50 -0.40
N GLN A 214 8.88 -13.52 -0.49
CA GLN A 214 9.57 -13.99 -1.69
C GLN A 214 9.24 -15.44 -2.03
N THR A 215 9.19 -16.32 -1.04
CA THR A 215 8.79 -17.73 -1.25
C THR A 215 7.34 -17.84 -1.72
N LEU A 216 6.42 -17.07 -1.13
CA LEU A 216 5.00 -17.06 -1.49
C LEU A 216 4.80 -16.53 -2.92
N CYS A 217 5.38 -15.38 -3.25
CA CYS A 217 5.28 -14.78 -4.58
C CYS A 217 5.89 -15.67 -5.67
N LYS A 218 7.04 -16.29 -5.43
CA LYS A 218 7.61 -17.27 -6.38
C LYS A 218 6.71 -18.49 -6.57
N SER A 219 6.13 -18.99 -5.49
CA SER A 219 5.21 -20.13 -5.56
C SER A 219 3.97 -19.78 -6.38
N LEU A 220 3.41 -18.57 -6.20
CA LEU A 220 2.31 -18.05 -7.03
C LEU A 220 2.70 -17.99 -8.52
N LEU A 221 3.86 -17.40 -8.83
CA LEU A 221 4.33 -17.26 -10.21
C LEU A 221 4.56 -18.60 -10.92
N LEU A 222 5.01 -19.62 -10.17
CA LEU A 222 5.23 -20.97 -10.69
C LEU A 222 3.96 -21.84 -10.69
N GLY A 223 2.83 -21.34 -10.16
CA GLY A 223 1.58 -22.10 -10.05
C GLY A 223 1.63 -23.22 -9.00
N ASN A 224 2.53 -23.14 -8.03
CA ASN A 224 2.64 -24.11 -6.93
C ASN A 224 1.55 -23.87 -5.87
N GLU A 225 1.19 -24.93 -5.15
CA GLU A 225 0.26 -24.84 -4.03
C GLU A 225 0.91 -24.06 -2.87
N ILE A 226 0.11 -23.20 -2.22
CA ILE A 226 0.57 -22.32 -1.14
C ILE A 226 -0.10 -22.71 0.16
N SER A 227 0.71 -22.82 1.21
CA SER A 227 0.24 -23.08 2.56
C SER A 227 -0.49 -21.87 3.14
N ILE A 228 -1.74 -22.06 3.57
CA ILE A 228 -2.50 -21.05 4.33
C ILE A 228 -1.74 -20.65 5.60
N SER A 229 -1.03 -21.59 6.24
CA SER A 229 -0.25 -21.28 7.45
C SER A 229 0.88 -20.28 7.16
N ASP A 230 1.50 -20.38 5.98
CA ASP A 230 2.58 -19.48 5.57
C ASP A 230 2.04 -18.11 5.20
N VAL A 231 0.88 -18.03 4.55
CA VAL A 231 0.17 -16.77 4.30
C VAL A 231 -0.20 -16.08 5.61
N MET A 232 -0.83 -16.80 6.54
CA MET A 232 -1.20 -16.26 7.86
C MET A 232 0.01 -15.81 8.67
N LYS A 233 1.16 -16.46 8.48
CA LYS A 233 2.42 -16.03 9.10
C LYS A 233 2.94 -14.76 8.43
N ALA A 234 2.92 -14.67 7.10
CA ALA A 234 3.36 -13.47 6.39
C ALA A 234 2.55 -12.24 6.81
N VAL A 235 1.21 -12.34 6.86
CA VAL A 235 0.33 -11.24 7.29
C VAL A 235 0.71 -10.71 8.67
N ARG A 236 0.98 -11.59 9.66
CA ARG A 236 1.40 -11.17 11.01
C ARG A 236 2.76 -10.50 11.06
N LEU A 237 3.64 -10.78 10.10
CA LEU A 237 4.99 -10.21 10.08
C LEU A 237 5.08 -8.92 9.25
N LYS A 238 4.06 -8.64 8.42
CA LYS A 238 4.07 -7.57 7.41
C LYS A 238 4.29 -6.19 8.01
N SER A 239 3.56 -5.83 9.05
CA SER A 239 3.56 -4.49 9.65
C SER A 239 4.66 -4.27 10.70
N PHE A 240 5.84 -4.87 10.51
CA PHE A 240 6.96 -4.71 11.45
C PHE A 240 7.51 -3.27 11.49
N ASP A 241 7.36 -2.53 10.40
CA ASP A 241 7.70 -1.11 10.24
C ASP A 241 6.97 -0.24 11.29
N TYR A 242 5.64 -0.39 11.42
CA TYR A 242 4.83 0.29 12.42
C TYR A 242 5.26 -0.05 13.86
N ARG A 243 5.65 -1.30 14.11
CA ARG A 243 6.18 -1.72 15.42
C ARG A 243 7.53 -1.08 15.71
N VAL A 244 8.42 -1.01 14.72
CA VAL A 244 9.72 -0.30 14.84
C VAL A 244 9.49 1.19 15.13
N LEU A 245 8.55 1.86 14.44
CA LEU A 245 8.24 3.27 14.68
C LEU A 245 7.69 3.50 16.10
N ASN A 246 6.84 2.61 16.60
CA ASN A 246 6.34 2.67 17.98
C ASN A 246 7.46 2.47 19.02
N LEU A 247 8.35 1.49 18.81
CA LEU A 247 9.50 1.25 19.68
C LEU A 247 10.46 2.46 19.68
N LEU A 248 10.64 3.11 18.54
CA LEU A 248 11.41 4.35 18.44
C LEU A 248 10.79 5.47 19.27
N LEU A 249 9.46 5.64 19.25
CA LEU A 249 8.80 6.65 20.08
C LEU A 249 9.02 6.40 21.58
N TYR A 250 8.86 5.15 22.05
CA TYR A 250 9.19 4.81 23.44
C TYR A 250 10.61 5.22 23.80
N LYS A 251 11.57 4.91 22.92
CA LYS A 251 12.98 5.24 23.16
C LYS A 251 13.26 6.74 23.12
N ILE A 252 12.63 7.46 22.19
CA ILE A 252 12.78 8.91 22.01
C ILE A 252 12.19 9.69 23.20
N LEU A 253 11.10 9.18 23.78
CA LEU A 253 10.40 9.77 24.93
C LEU A 253 10.98 9.31 26.28
N ASP A 254 11.97 8.42 26.27
CA ASP A 254 12.57 7.79 27.44
C ASP A 254 11.53 7.08 28.33
N GLN A 255 10.57 6.40 27.69
CA GLN A 255 9.52 5.64 28.33
C GLN A 255 9.81 4.13 28.22
N PRO A 256 9.45 3.31 29.23
CA PRO A 256 9.50 1.87 29.09
C PRO A 256 8.51 1.42 28.02
N VAL A 257 8.89 0.40 27.25
CA VAL A 257 7.99 -0.21 26.27
C VAL A 257 6.77 -0.77 27.00
N ASN A 258 5.58 -0.37 26.54
CA ASN A 258 4.33 -0.92 27.04
C ASN A 258 3.99 -2.20 26.25
N GLU A 259 4.25 -3.36 26.83
CA GLU A 259 4.00 -4.64 26.17
C GLU A 259 2.51 -4.86 25.83
N LEU A 260 1.57 -4.33 26.63
CA LEU A 260 0.15 -4.39 26.31
C LEU A 260 -0.17 -3.62 25.01
N HIS A 261 0.49 -2.48 24.81
CA HIS A 261 0.36 -1.73 23.56
C HIS A 261 0.96 -2.52 22.40
N MET A 262 2.15 -3.13 22.57
CA MET A 262 2.77 -3.95 21.53
C MET A 262 1.93 -5.19 21.17
N GLU A 263 1.29 -5.85 22.15
CA GLU A 263 0.33 -6.94 21.92
C GLU A 263 -0.93 -6.46 21.20
N PHE A 264 -1.43 -5.26 21.54
CA PHE A 264 -2.56 -4.65 20.84
C PHE A 264 -2.24 -4.38 19.37
N LEU A 265 -1.02 -3.91 19.07
CA LEU A 265 -0.58 -3.65 17.70
C LEU A 265 -0.74 -4.88 16.81
N GLU A 266 -0.27 -6.05 17.26
CA GLU A 266 -0.39 -7.31 16.49
C GLU A 266 -1.84 -7.63 16.10
N ALA A 267 -2.79 -7.42 17.02
CA ALA A 267 -4.21 -7.63 16.73
C ALA A 267 -4.79 -6.55 15.80
N SER A 268 -4.41 -5.29 16.00
CA SER A 268 -4.90 -4.18 15.17
C SER A 268 -4.38 -4.26 13.73
N GLU A 269 -3.10 -4.63 13.54
CA GLU A 269 -2.44 -4.78 12.24
C GLU A 269 -3.16 -5.83 11.41
N LEU A 270 -3.48 -6.99 12.01
CA LEU A 270 -4.25 -8.03 11.34
C LEU A 270 -5.64 -7.53 10.88
N LEU A 271 -6.32 -6.73 11.70
CA LEU A 271 -7.63 -6.18 11.35
C LEU A 271 -7.53 -5.13 10.23
N VAL A 272 -6.48 -4.31 10.24
CA VAL A 272 -6.20 -3.34 9.17
C VAL A 272 -5.95 -4.06 7.86
N GLU A 273 -5.09 -5.09 7.84
CA GLU A 273 -4.81 -5.88 6.63
C GLU A 273 -6.08 -6.56 6.08
N ILE A 274 -6.92 -7.15 6.95
CA ILE A 274 -8.21 -7.71 6.52
C ILE A 274 -9.13 -6.62 5.96
N SER A 275 -9.17 -5.44 6.59
CA SER A 275 -9.98 -4.30 6.13
C SER A 275 -9.51 -3.79 4.76
N ASP A 276 -8.20 -3.69 4.56
CA ASP A 276 -7.61 -3.25 3.30
C ASP A 276 -7.88 -4.27 2.21
N ASP A 277 -7.71 -5.57 2.47
CA ASP A 277 -8.03 -6.63 1.50
C ASP A 277 -9.52 -6.62 1.12
N LEU A 278 -10.42 -6.45 2.09
CA LEU A 278 -11.85 -6.34 1.83
C LEU A 278 -12.20 -5.08 1.04
N SER A 279 -11.51 -3.96 1.31
CA SER A 279 -11.71 -2.71 0.59
C SER A 279 -11.20 -2.79 -0.85
N HIS A 280 -10.05 -3.42 -1.07
CA HIS A 280 -9.53 -3.71 -2.41
C HIS A 280 -10.42 -4.69 -3.16
N PHE A 281 -10.90 -5.75 -2.50
CA PHE A 281 -11.87 -6.68 -3.07
C PHE A 281 -13.12 -5.90 -3.50
N ALA A 282 -13.76 -5.18 -2.58
CA ALA A 282 -14.92 -4.35 -2.89
C ALA A 282 -14.64 -3.35 -4.01
N GLY A 283 -13.48 -2.68 -4.02
CA GLY A 283 -13.04 -1.76 -5.05
C GLY A 283 -12.97 -2.39 -6.44
N ARG A 284 -12.42 -3.61 -6.57
CA ARG A 284 -12.36 -4.35 -7.84
C ARG A 284 -13.75 -4.72 -8.39
N TYR A 285 -14.73 -4.97 -7.52
CA TYR A 285 -16.13 -5.22 -7.93
C TYR A 285 -16.97 -3.93 -8.05
N LEU A 286 -16.37 -2.78 -7.76
CA LEU A 286 -16.99 -1.46 -7.83
C LEU A 286 -16.45 -0.61 -8.99
N GLU A 287 -15.36 -1.05 -9.62
CA GLU A 287 -14.75 -0.52 -10.85
C GLU A 287 -15.14 -1.31 -12.11
N GLU A 288 -15.79 -2.47 -11.95
CA GLU A 288 -16.55 -3.18 -13.00
C GLU A 288 -18.01 -2.72 -13.04
#